data_AF-A0A7K2SJP6-F1
#
_entry.id   AF-A0A7K2SJP6-F1
#
_cell.length_a   1.000
_cell.length_b   1.000
_cell.length_c   1.000
_cell.angle_alpha   90.00
_cell.angle_beta   90.00
_cell.angle_gamma   90.00
#
_symmetry.space_group_name_H-M   'P 1'
#
loop_
_entity.id
_entity.type
_entity.pdbx_description
1 polymer ?
#
loop_
_entity_poly.entity_id
_entity_poly.type
_entity_poly.pdbx_seq_one_letter_code
_entity_poly.pdbx_strand_id
1 'polypeptide(L)'
;MEWIILAKDLLPPAQPKPIPGADKVVQPLFEYGLWILAISGGVGVGIGGYKLATTNKGRDCNGLEPFKWMGGGISAVVLAGSLIAIINGVAG
;
A
#
# COMPACT_ATOMS: atom_id res chain seq x y z
N MET A 1 -3.99 20.95 -8.66
CA MET A 1 -4.74 20.84 -7.39
C MET A 1 -6.04 20.06 -7.54
N GLU A 2 -6.63 19.94 -8.73
CA GLU A 2 -7.85 19.12 -8.98
C GLU A 2 -7.70 17.64 -8.61
N TRP A 3 -6.59 17.01 -8.98
CA TRP A 3 -6.34 15.58 -8.70
C TRP A 3 -6.27 15.23 -7.21
N ILE A 4 -5.84 16.18 -6.37
CA ILE A 4 -5.76 16.01 -4.92
C ILE A 4 -7.17 15.95 -4.30
N ILE A 5 -8.12 16.68 -4.88
CA ILE A 5 -9.51 16.73 -4.42
C ILE A 5 -10.23 15.41 -4.76
N LEU A 6 -10.03 14.89 -5.97
CA LEU A 6 -10.60 13.59 -6.39
C LEU A 6 -10.08 12.41 -5.58
N ALA A 7 -8.80 12.42 -5.19
CA ALA A 7 -8.22 11.38 -4.34
C ALA A 7 -8.78 11.41 -2.90
N LYS A 8 -9.15 12.59 -2.40
CA LYS A 8 -9.71 12.80 -1.06
C LYS A 8 -11.09 12.17 -0.88
N ASP A 9 -11.90 12.14 -1.93
CA ASP A 9 -13.25 11.57 -1.89
C ASP A 9 -13.26 10.05 -2.06
N LEU A 10 -12.20 9.46 -2.64
CA LEU A 10 -12.11 8.03 -2.91
C LEU A 10 -11.36 7.25 -1.81
N LEU A 11 -10.42 7.90 -1.13
CA LEU A 11 -9.54 7.26 -0.14
C LEU A 11 -9.97 7.68 1.28
N PRO A 12 -10.00 6.74 2.25
CA PRO A 12 -10.27 7.10 3.64
C PRO A 12 -9.26 8.15 4.11
N PRO A 13 -9.69 9.17 4.88
CA PRO A 13 -8.78 10.18 5.38
C PRO A 13 -7.87 9.55 6.44
N ALA A 14 -6.70 9.06 6.02
CA ALA A 14 -5.59 8.97 6.94
C ALA A 14 -5.13 10.41 7.15
N GLN A 15 -5.20 10.88 8.39
CA GLN A 15 -4.60 12.13 8.81
C GLN A 15 -3.33 11.80 9.60
N PRO A 16 -2.17 11.55 8.95
CA PRO A 16 -0.88 11.65 9.60
C PRO A 16 -0.80 13.00 10.32
N LYS A 17 -0.30 12.97 11.55
CA LYS A 17 -0.13 14.20 12.33
C LYS A 17 0.67 15.23 11.51
N PRO A 18 0.23 16.50 11.48
CA PRO A 18 0.97 17.55 10.81
C PRO A 18 2.39 17.64 11.37
N ILE A 19 3.40 17.58 10.49
CA ILE A 19 4.80 17.75 10.86
C ILE A 19 5.12 19.24 10.76
N PRO A 20 5.50 19.91 11.87
CA PRO A 20 5.84 21.34 11.85
C PRO A 20 6.94 21.62 10.82
N GLY A 21 6.63 22.46 9.82
CA GLY A 21 7.59 22.88 8.78
C GLY A 21 7.57 22.10 7.46
N ALA A 22 6.75 21.04 7.32
CA ALA A 22 6.67 20.22 6.10
C ALA A 22 5.25 20.11 5.48
N ASP A 23 4.27 20.85 6.03
CA ASP A 23 2.82 20.65 5.81
C ASP A 23 2.33 20.69 4.36
N LYS A 24 2.88 21.55 3.49
CA LYS A 24 2.18 21.87 2.23
C LYS A 24 2.37 20.86 1.09
N VAL A 25 3.43 20.04 1.13
CA VAL A 25 3.77 19.12 0.03
C VAL A 25 4.08 17.72 0.54
N VAL A 26 4.77 17.63 1.68
CA VAL A 26 5.22 16.36 2.24
C VAL A 26 4.04 15.60 2.85
N GLN A 27 3.16 16.30 3.56
CA GLN A 27 1.96 15.71 4.18
C GLN A 27 1.00 15.06 3.16
N PRO A 28 0.55 15.74 2.08
CA PRO A 28 -0.32 15.11 1.08
C PRO A 28 0.39 13.99 0.30
N LEU A 29 1.69 14.10 0.04
CA LEU A 29 2.44 13.07 -0.66
C LEU A 29 2.52 11.77 0.16
N PHE A 30 2.76 11.89 1.47
CA PHE A 30 2.77 10.73 2.36
C PHE A 30 1.35 10.20 2.60
N GLU A 31 0.35 11.06 2.77
CA GLU A 31 -1.06 10.64 2.92
C GLU A 31 -1.55 9.78 1.74
N TYR A 32 -1.52 10.34 0.54
CA TYR A 32 -2.04 9.64 -0.64
C TYR A 32 -1.07 8.56 -1.13
N GLY A 33 0.24 8.80 -1.05
CA GLY A 33 1.26 7.85 -1.48
C GLY A 33 1.27 6.57 -0.64
N LEU A 34 1.13 6.68 0.69
CA LEU A 34 1.10 5.50 1.57
C LEU A 34 -0.18 4.68 1.39
N TRP A 35 -1.31 5.33 1.14
CA TRP A 35 -2.56 4.63 0.81
C TRP A 35 -2.46 3.88 -0.52
N ILE A 36 -1.88 4.49 -1.55
CA ILE A 36 -1.64 3.81 -2.83
C ILE A 36 -0.73 2.58 -2.62
N LEU A 37 0.32 2.71 -1.79
CA LEU A 37 1.20 1.59 -1.46
C LEU A 37 0.44 0.48 -0.70
N ALA A 38 -0.39 0.84 0.27
CA ALA A 38 -1.19 -0.13 1.02
C ALA A 38 -2.22 -0.85 0.14
N ILE A 39 -2.92 -0.12 -0.75
CA ILE A 39 -3.90 -0.68 -1.68
C ILE A 39 -3.21 -1.59 -2.69
N SER A 40 -2.08 -1.15 -3.29
CA SER A 40 -1.30 -2.00 -4.20
C SER A 40 -0.78 -3.26 -3.52
N GLY A 41 -0.39 -3.17 -2.25
CA GLY A 41 -0.03 -4.33 -1.43
C GLY A 41 -1.19 -5.31 -1.25
N GLY A 42 -2.37 -4.80 -0.89
CA GLY A 42 -3.59 -5.60 -0.78
C GLY A 42 -4.00 -6.27 -2.10
N VAL A 43 -3.91 -5.54 -3.22
CA VAL A 43 -4.14 -6.09 -4.57
C VAL A 43 -3.13 -7.19 -4.91
N GLY A 44 -1.85 -7.00 -4.59
CA GLY A 44 -0.81 -8.02 -4.78
C GLY A 44 -1.10 -9.32 -4.02
N VAL A 45 -1.53 -9.21 -2.77
CA VAL A 45 -1.97 -10.37 -1.97
C VAL A 45 -3.22 -11.02 -2.56
N GLY A 46 -4.21 -10.23 -2.98
CA GLY A 46 -5.44 -10.72 -3.60
C GLY A 46 -5.20 -11.48 -4.90
N ILE A 47 -4.38 -10.93 -5.81
CA ILE A 47 -3.98 -11.58 -7.06
C ILE A 47 -3.19 -12.85 -6.77
N GLY A 48 -2.28 -12.81 -5.80
CA GLY A 48 -1.54 -13.99 -5.35
C GLY A 48 -2.46 -15.09 -4.82
N GLY A 49 -3.44 -14.74 -3.99
CA GLY A 49 -4.46 -15.69 -3.48
C GLY A 49 -5.33 -16.27 -4.60
N TYR A 50 -5.80 -15.44 -5.53
CA TYR A 50 -6.54 -15.90 -6.70
C TYR A 50 -5.72 -16.88 -7.54
N LYS A 51 -4.48 -16.52 -7.87
CA LYS A 51 -3.57 -17.39 -8.62
C LYS A 51 -3.27 -18.69 -7.87
N LEU A 52 -3.20 -18.67 -6.54
CA LEU A 52 -3.01 -19.88 -5.75
C LEU A 52 -4.23 -20.81 -5.84
N ALA A 53 -5.44 -20.25 -5.84
CA ALA A 53 -6.69 -20.99 -5.94
C ALA A 53 -6.93 -21.59 -7.34
N THR A 54 -6.50 -20.89 -8.41
CA THR A 54 -6.72 -21.32 -9.80
C THR A 54 -5.54 -22.06 -10.41
N THR A 55 -4.36 -22.06 -9.79
CA THR A 55 -3.16 -22.73 -10.32
C THR A 55 -3.32 -24.23 -10.33
N ASN A 56 -3.18 -24.83 -11.50
CA ASN A 56 -3.06 -26.28 -11.64
C ASN A 56 -1.62 -26.70 -11.31
N LYS A 57 -1.37 -27.09 -10.04
CA LYS A 57 -0.02 -27.36 -9.50
C LYS A 57 0.75 -28.48 -10.22
N GLY A 58 0.09 -29.29 -11.04
CA GLY A 58 0.68 -30.50 -11.64
C GLY A 58 1.19 -30.40 -13.08
N ARG A 59 0.89 -29.35 -13.86
CA ARG A 59 1.20 -29.33 -15.32
C ARG A 59 2.26 -28.32 -15.77
N ASP A 60 2.42 -27.19 -15.07
CA ASP A 60 3.25 -26.08 -15.60
C ASP A 60 4.37 -25.61 -14.65
N CYS A 61 4.66 -26.32 -13.54
CA CYS A 61 5.65 -25.91 -12.53
C CYS A 61 5.52 -24.47 -11.98
N ASN A 62 4.41 -23.76 -12.25
CA ASN A 62 4.17 -22.37 -11.85
C ASN A 62 3.66 -22.19 -10.40
N GLY A 63 3.85 -23.20 -9.55
CA GLY A 63 3.37 -23.18 -8.16
C GLY A 63 3.96 -22.07 -7.28
N LEU A 64 5.09 -21.48 -7.70
CA LEU A 64 5.79 -20.40 -6.97
C LEU A 64 5.33 -19.00 -7.34
N GLU A 65 4.70 -18.81 -8.51
CA GLU A 65 4.25 -17.50 -8.97
C GLU A 65 3.24 -16.84 -8.02
N PRO A 66 2.22 -17.53 -7.50
CA PRO A 66 1.28 -16.96 -6.52
C PRO A 66 1.99 -16.39 -5.28
N PHE A 67 3.00 -17.10 -4.77
CA PHE A 67 3.75 -16.68 -3.59
C PHE A 67 4.61 -15.44 -3.83
N LYS A 68 5.09 -15.21 -5.06
CA LYS A 68 5.79 -13.97 -5.42
C LYS A 68 4.86 -12.76 -5.35
N TRP A 69 3.63 -12.91 -5.83
CA TRP A 69 2.60 -11.87 -5.76
C TRP A 69 2.15 -11.61 -4.31
N MET A 70 1.94 -12.66 -3.52
CA MET A 70 1.61 -12.53 -2.10
C MET A 70 2.76 -11.91 -1.30
N GLY A 71 4.00 -12.36 -1.52
CA GLY A 71 5.17 -11.86 -0.82
C GLY A 71 5.46 -10.38 -1.14
N GLY A 72 5.35 -9.98 -2.41
CA GLY A 72 5.46 -8.59 -2.84
C GLY A 72 4.33 -7.70 -2.31
N GLY A 73 3.11 -8.26 -2.22
CA GLY A 73 1.97 -7.56 -1.62
C GLY A 73 2.15 -7.33 -0.12
N ILE A 74 2.56 -8.37 0.62
CA ILE A 74 2.80 -8.29 2.07
C ILE A 74 3.93 -7.31 2.38
N SER A 75 5.04 -7.35 1.64
CA SER A 75 6.15 -6.43 1.86
C SER A 75 5.76 -4.97 1.61
N ALA A 76 4.93 -4.70 0.59
CA ALA A 76 4.39 -3.36 0.33
C ALA A 76 3.49 -2.86 1.47
N VAL A 77 2.63 -3.71 2.03
CA VAL A 77 1.79 -3.34 3.19
C VAL A 77 2.64 -3.08 4.43
N VAL A 78 3.64 -3.93 4.71
CA VAL A 78 4.54 -3.76 5.86
C VAL A 78 5.37 -2.48 5.73
N LEU A 79 5.89 -2.19 4.53
CA LEU A 79 6.61 -0.94 4.25
C LEU A 79 5.71 0.28 4.44
N ALA A 80 4.47 0.24 3.93
CA ALA A 80 3.49 1.31 4.13
C ALA A 80 3.21 1.53 5.62
N GLY A 81 2.87 0.45 6.35
CA GLY A 81 2.58 0.52 7.78
C GLY A 81 3.77 1.01 8.60
N SER A 82 4.99 0.59 8.25
CA SER A 82 6.22 1.03 8.93
C SER A 82 6.49 2.51 8.70
N LEU A 83 6.33 3.01 7.47
CA LEU A 83 6.47 4.43 7.17
C LEU A 83 5.42 5.26 7.90
N ILE A 84 4.16 4.82 7.92
CA ILE A 84 3.08 5.49 8.66
C ILE A 84 3.44 5.58 10.15
N ALA A 85 3.91 4.47 10.73
CA ALA A 85 4.31 4.42 12.13
C ALA A 85 5.50 5.35 12.45
N ILE A 86 6.52 5.39 11.58
CA ILE A 86 7.67 6.30 11.73
C ILE A 86 7.21 7.76 11.67
N ILE A 87 6.38 8.12 10.68
CA ILE A 87 5.87 9.48 10.49
C ILE A 87 5.05 9.92 11.72
N ASN A 88 4.17 9.06 12.20
CA ASN A 88 3.36 9.34 13.39
C ASN A 88 4.20 9.38 14.68
N GLY A 89 5.31 8.64 14.74
CA GLY A 89 6.26 8.66 15.85
C GLY A 89 7.18 9.88 15.87
N VAL A 90 7.55 10.42 14.70
CA VAL A 90 8.34 11.66 14.57
C VAL A 90 7.49 12.90 14.81
N ALA A 91 6.19 12.85 14.51
CA ALA A 91 5.23 13.90 14.82
C ALA A 91 4.68 13.85 16.27
N GLY A 92 5.25 12.96 17.11
CA GLY A 92 4.89 12.75 18.51
C GLY A 92 5.69 13.61 19.47
#